data_AF-A0A1Y0G571-F1
#
_entry.id   AF-A0A1Y0G571-F1
#
_cell.length_a   1.000
_cell.length_b   1.000
_cell.length_c   1.000
_cell.angle_alpha   90.00
_cell.angle_beta   90.00
_cell.angle_gamma   90.00
#
_symmetry.space_group_name_H-M   'P 1'
#
loop_
_entity.id
_entity.type
_entity.pdbx_description
1 polymer ?
#
loop_
_entity_poly.entity_id
_entity_poly.type
_entity_poly.pdbx_seq_one_letter_code
_entity_poly.pdbx_strand_id
1 'polypeptide(L)'
;MSGHFPFSGNTNRVSVFGFYERYNLNPAMQEKYYKWWYDWAKNFVMNDPDLKAVKGQEFNHYPYGQHSHVDFHLRQGTWTTSLVDLGGFIKGSIFGKMSEEEMHKLDEDHHNFLHHLEEEAKQSPRAPQPEIGWFRHF
;
A
#
# COMPACT_ATOMS: atom_id res chain seq x y z
N MET A 1 -9.67 -7.77 15.91
CA MET A 1 -10.40 -7.01 14.89
C MET A 1 -9.38 -6.49 13.90
N SER A 2 -9.49 -6.86 12.61
CA SER A 2 -8.54 -6.42 11.58
C SER A 2 -9.20 -5.34 10.72
N GLY A 3 -8.61 -4.16 10.63
CA GLY A 3 -9.04 -3.15 9.66
C GLY A 3 -9.05 -3.71 8.22
N HIS A 4 -9.94 -3.17 7.39
CA HIS A 4 -10.18 -3.66 6.03
C HIS A 4 -9.17 -3.05 5.03
N PHE A 5 -7.89 -3.34 5.23
CA PHE A 5 -6.80 -2.86 4.38
C PHE A 5 -6.56 -3.79 3.18
N PRO A 6 -6.09 -3.28 2.01
CA PRO A 6 -5.86 -4.10 0.83
C PRO A 6 -4.76 -5.15 1.01
N PHE A 7 -4.01 -5.09 2.11
CA PHE A 7 -2.98 -6.04 2.49
C PHE A 7 -3.28 -6.88 3.75
N SER A 8 -4.41 -6.67 4.45
CA SER A 8 -4.71 -7.38 5.69
C SER A 8 -5.15 -8.85 5.49
N GLY A 9 -5.59 -9.23 4.29
CA GLY A 9 -5.99 -10.60 3.91
C GLY A 9 -4.85 -11.51 3.43
N ASN A 10 -5.18 -12.52 2.61
CA ASN A 10 -4.22 -13.33 1.86
C ASN A 10 -3.79 -12.57 0.60
N THR A 11 -2.92 -11.58 0.82
CA THR A 11 -2.61 -10.53 -0.15
C THR A 11 -1.52 -10.93 -1.11
N ASN A 12 -1.71 -10.65 -2.39
CA ASN A 12 -0.68 -10.73 -3.41
C ASN A 12 -0.80 -9.56 -4.38
N ARG A 13 0.08 -9.50 -5.38
CA ARG A 13 0.04 -8.43 -6.38
C ARG A 13 -1.28 -8.35 -7.14
N VAL A 14 -1.94 -9.46 -7.41
CA VAL A 14 -3.22 -9.48 -8.13
C VAL A 14 -4.34 -8.87 -7.27
N SER A 15 -4.38 -9.18 -5.97
CA SER A 15 -5.40 -8.62 -5.08
C SER A 15 -5.24 -7.11 -4.89
N VAL A 16 -3.99 -6.62 -4.74
CA VAL A 16 -3.71 -5.19 -4.65
C VAL A 16 -4.03 -4.48 -5.97
N PHE A 17 -3.74 -5.11 -7.10
CA PHE A 17 -4.10 -4.55 -8.40
C PHE A 17 -5.61 -4.44 -8.57
N GLY A 18 -6.36 -5.50 -8.23
CA GLY A 18 -7.83 -5.48 -8.27
C GLY A 18 -8.44 -4.43 -7.33
N PHE A 19 -7.78 -4.14 -6.19
CA PHE A 19 -8.15 -3.01 -5.33
C PHE A 19 -7.97 -1.68 -6.08
N TYR A 20 -6.83 -1.41 -6.70
CA TYR A 20 -6.64 -0.19 -7.48
C TYR A 20 -7.62 -0.06 -8.65
N GLU A 21 -7.98 -1.17 -9.31
CA GLU A 21 -9.00 -1.19 -10.35
C GLU A 21 -10.39 -0.83 -9.80
N ARG A 22 -10.79 -1.42 -8.66
CA ARG A 22 -12.08 -1.14 -8.03
C ARG A 22 -12.29 0.34 -7.73
N TYR A 23 -11.24 1.02 -7.29
CA TYR A 23 -11.26 2.46 -6.97
C TYR A 23 -10.82 3.34 -8.14
N ASN A 24 -10.59 2.75 -9.32
CA ASN A 24 -10.17 3.44 -10.54
C ASN A 24 -8.89 4.31 -10.38
N LEU A 25 -7.98 3.88 -9.51
CA LEU A 25 -6.78 4.65 -9.18
C LEU A 25 -5.76 4.55 -10.32
N ASN A 26 -5.45 5.70 -10.92
CA ASN A 26 -4.37 5.83 -11.89
C ASN A 26 -2.98 5.71 -11.21
N PRO A 27 -1.86 5.56 -11.95
CA PRO A 27 -0.54 5.36 -11.35
C PRO A 27 -0.12 6.45 -10.34
N ALA A 28 -0.49 7.72 -10.57
CA ALA A 28 -0.17 8.80 -9.64
C ALA A 28 -0.96 8.67 -8.33
N MET A 29 -2.22 8.23 -8.40
CA MET A 29 -3.04 7.95 -7.21
C MET A 29 -2.55 6.70 -6.46
N GLN A 30 -2.05 5.69 -7.18
CA GLN A 30 -1.43 4.52 -6.56
C GLN A 30 -0.16 4.89 -5.79
N GLU A 31 0.67 5.76 -6.35
CA GLU A 31 1.83 6.33 -5.66
C GLU A 31 1.41 7.11 -4.41
N LYS A 32 0.42 8.01 -4.52
CA LYS A 32 -0.15 8.74 -3.36
C LYS A 32 -0.62 7.77 -2.28
N TYR A 33 -1.36 6.73 -2.68
CA TYR A 33 -1.86 5.71 -1.77
C TYR A 33 -0.71 4.97 -1.05
N TYR A 34 0.30 4.57 -1.80
CA TYR A 34 1.48 3.93 -1.25
C TYR A 34 2.26 4.87 -0.32
N LYS A 35 2.43 6.14 -0.71
CA LYS A 35 3.15 7.16 0.08
C LYS A 35 2.49 7.39 1.43
N TRP A 36 1.15 7.43 1.49
CA TRP A 36 0.42 7.56 2.74
C TRP A 36 0.74 6.42 3.71
N TRP A 37 0.69 5.17 3.24
CA TRP A 37 1.08 4.02 4.05
C TRP A 37 2.55 4.03 4.44
N TYR A 38 3.43 4.43 3.53
CA TYR A 38 4.87 4.52 3.80
C TYR A 38 5.16 5.54 4.90
N ASP A 39 4.57 6.73 4.82
CA ASP A 39 4.77 7.78 5.81
C ASP A 39 4.18 7.39 7.15
N TRP A 40 2.98 6.81 7.14
CA TRP A 40 2.35 6.29 8.36
C TRP A 40 3.24 5.23 9.04
N ALA A 41 3.68 4.22 8.29
CA ALA A 41 4.52 3.14 8.82
C ALA A 41 5.89 3.66 9.28
N LYS A 42 6.50 4.57 8.51
CA LYS A 42 7.75 5.23 8.87
C LYS A 42 7.60 5.99 10.18
N ASN A 43 6.55 6.77 10.34
CA ASN A 43 6.30 7.53 11.56
C ASN A 43 6.11 6.59 12.76
N PHE A 44 5.37 5.50 12.59
CA PHE A 44 5.21 4.50 13.65
C PHE A 44 6.56 3.91 14.06
N VAL A 45 7.37 3.46 13.09
CA VAL A 45 8.69 2.86 13.33
C VAL A 45 9.66 3.84 13.98
N MET A 46 9.67 5.10 13.55
CA MET A 46 10.60 6.10 14.08
C MET A 46 10.25 6.57 15.49
N ASN A 47 9.00 6.36 15.93
CA ASN A 47 8.50 6.70 17.26
C ASN A 47 8.54 5.52 18.26
N ASP A 48 8.65 4.27 17.79
CA ASP A 48 8.86 3.09 18.64
C ASP A 48 10.38 2.79 18.76
N PRO A 49 10.99 2.85 19.95
CA PRO A 49 12.43 2.66 20.11
C PRO A 49 12.95 1.30 19.61
N ASP A 50 12.19 0.24 19.83
CA ASP A 50 12.58 -1.12 19.44
C ASP A 50 12.51 -1.28 17.92
N LEU A 51 11.40 -0.86 17.31
CA LEU A 51 11.21 -0.89 15.87
C LEU A 51 12.22 0.02 15.17
N LYS A 52 12.52 1.20 15.71
CA LYS A 52 13.55 2.08 15.15
C LYS A 52 14.91 1.41 15.12
N ALA A 53 15.29 0.71 16.18
CA ALA A 53 16.58 0.03 16.27
C ALA A 53 16.72 -1.10 15.24
N VAL A 54 15.64 -1.87 15.00
CA VAL A 54 15.69 -3.04 14.10
C VAL A 54 15.30 -2.76 12.65
N LYS A 55 14.40 -1.79 12.42
CA LYS A 55 13.74 -1.54 11.13
C LYS A 55 13.90 -0.11 10.62
N GLY A 56 14.40 0.82 11.43
CA GLY A 56 14.55 2.22 11.03
C GLY A 56 15.40 2.43 9.78
N GLN A 57 16.45 1.61 9.60
CA GLN A 57 17.32 1.68 8.40
C GLN A 57 16.57 1.32 7.10
N GLU A 58 15.53 0.48 7.18
CA GLU A 58 14.72 0.11 6.02
C GLU A 58 13.86 1.28 5.49
N PHE A 59 13.70 2.36 6.28
CA PHE A 59 12.97 3.59 5.93
C PHE A 59 13.86 4.78 5.52
N ASN A 60 15.15 4.51 5.28
CA ASN A 60 16.08 5.51 4.75
C ASN A 60 15.89 5.79 3.25
N HIS A 61 15.30 4.84 2.51
CA HIS A 61 15.05 4.94 1.09
C HIS A 61 13.58 4.69 0.78
N TYR A 62 13.06 5.41 -0.20
CA TYR A 62 11.70 5.22 -0.72
C TYR A 62 11.80 4.68 -2.15
N PRO A 63 11.02 3.65 -2.54
CA PRO A 63 10.02 2.92 -1.74
C PRO A 63 10.63 1.93 -0.73
N TYR A 64 9.84 1.49 0.26
CA TYR A 64 10.14 0.34 1.12
C TYR A 64 10.14 -0.98 0.33
N GLY A 65 11.09 -1.87 0.63
CA GLY A 65 11.16 -3.22 0.09
C GLY A 65 12.20 -3.41 -1.03
N GLN A 66 12.68 -4.64 -1.19
CA GLN A 66 13.75 -4.96 -2.17
C GLN A 66 13.23 -5.10 -3.60
N HIS A 67 11.93 -5.38 -3.79
CA HIS A 67 11.33 -5.53 -5.11
C HIS A 67 11.02 -4.19 -5.80
N SER A 68 11.20 -3.06 -5.09
CA SER A 68 10.94 -1.72 -5.61
C SER A 68 11.95 -1.26 -6.68
N HIS A 69 13.12 -1.91 -6.77
CA HIS A 69 14.25 -1.45 -7.60
C HIS A 69 14.49 -2.27 -8.88
N VAL A 70 13.76 -3.36 -9.10
CA VAL A 70 13.96 -4.27 -10.25
C VAL A 70 12.65 -4.47 -11.01
N ASP A 71 12.34 -3.51 -11.87
CA ASP A 71 11.16 -3.54 -12.73
C ASP A 71 11.48 -4.26 -14.04
N PHE A 72 11.56 -5.60 -14.03
CA PHE A 72 12.02 -6.32 -15.22
C PHE A 72 10.90 -6.64 -16.23
N HIS A 73 9.61 -6.57 -15.89
CA HIS A 73 8.55 -6.98 -16.85
C HIS A 73 7.17 -6.26 -16.73
N LEU A 74 6.92 -5.36 -15.77
CA LEU A 74 5.55 -4.90 -15.49
C LEU A 74 5.47 -3.38 -15.26
N ARG A 75 5.49 -2.60 -16.37
CA ARG A 75 5.45 -1.12 -16.41
C ARG A 75 4.31 -0.43 -15.62
N GLN A 76 3.39 -1.16 -14.97
CA GLN A 76 2.32 -0.63 -14.12
C GLN A 76 2.12 -1.40 -12.79
N GLY A 77 3.01 -2.34 -12.44
CA GLY A 77 2.89 -3.18 -11.25
C GLY A 77 3.74 -2.74 -10.06
N THR A 78 4.55 -1.70 -10.21
CA THR A 78 5.54 -1.27 -9.20
C THR A 78 4.88 -0.94 -7.87
N TRP A 79 3.83 -0.11 -7.87
CA TRP A 79 3.13 0.26 -6.63
C TRP A 79 2.39 -0.91 -6.00
N THR A 80 1.88 -1.82 -6.82
CA THR A 80 1.27 -3.05 -6.37
C THR A 80 2.27 -3.92 -5.62
N THR A 81 3.45 -4.17 -6.20
CA THR A 81 4.52 -4.96 -5.56
C THR A 81 5.05 -4.26 -4.31
N SER A 82 5.33 -2.97 -4.38
CA SER A 82 5.82 -2.19 -3.24
C SER A 82 4.82 -2.20 -2.08
N LEU A 83 3.51 -2.09 -2.37
CA LEU A 83 2.48 -2.14 -1.34
C LEU A 83 2.33 -3.53 -0.71
N VAL A 84 2.58 -4.61 -1.46
CA VAL A 84 2.62 -5.96 -0.90
C VAL A 84 3.76 -6.09 0.10
N ASP A 85 4.97 -5.64 -0.26
CA ASP A 85 6.15 -5.68 0.62
C ASP A 85 5.91 -4.86 1.90
N LEU A 86 5.49 -3.61 1.74
CA LEU A 86 5.21 -2.72 2.87
C LEU A 86 4.04 -3.23 3.72
N GLY A 87 2.96 -3.70 3.10
CA GLY A 87 1.79 -4.23 3.78
C GLY A 87 2.10 -5.49 4.58
N GLY A 88 2.98 -6.36 4.06
CA GLY A 88 3.47 -7.53 4.77
C GLY A 88 4.23 -7.15 6.04
N PHE A 89 5.10 -6.14 5.96
CA PHE A 89 5.79 -5.59 7.14
C PHE A 89 4.80 -4.99 8.15
N ILE A 90 3.90 -4.12 7.71
CA ILE A 90 2.91 -3.46 8.58
C ILE A 90 2.09 -4.51 9.35
N LYS A 91 1.56 -5.50 8.63
CA LYS A 91 0.75 -6.58 9.23
C LYS A 91 1.57 -7.44 10.20
N GLY A 92 2.79 -7.79 9.83
CA GLY A 92 3.64 -8.69 10.61
C GLY A 92 4.33 -8.05 11.81
N SER A 93 4.51 -6.72 11.81
CA SER A 93 5.36 -6.04 12.80
C SER A 93 4.68 -4.87 13.53
N ILE A 94 3.71 -4.20 12.91
CA ILE A 94 3.08 -3.00 13.49
C ILE A 94 1.71 -3.32 14.08
N PHE A 95 0.83 -4.00 13.35
CA PHE A 95 -0.56 -4.20 13.78
C PHE A 95 -0.71 -4.92 15.13
N GLY A 96 0.18 -5.85 15.45
CA GLY A 96 0.17 -6.54 16.75
C GLY A 96 0.53 -5.67 17.95
N LYS A 97 1.08 -4.47 17.73
CA LYS A 97 1.44 -3.50 18.77
C LYS A 97 0.38 -2.43 18.98
N MET A 98 -0.63 -2.35 18.12
CA MET A 98 -1.67 -1.32 18.18
C MET A 98 -2.79 -1.74 19.15
N SER A 99 -3.28 -0.78 19.91
CA SER A 99 -4.54 -0.91 20.64
C SER A 99 -5.74 -0.94 19.69
N GLU A 100 -6.89 -1.35 20.21
CA GLU A 100 -8.14 -1.37 19.44
C GLU A 100 -8.57 0.04 18.99
N GLU A 101 -8.40 1.04 19.86
CA GLU A 101 -8.70 2.44 19.56
C GLU A 101 -7.82 2.98 18.43
N GLU A 102 -6.51 2.70 18.47
CA GLU A 102 -5.57 3.10 17.41
C GLU A 102 -5.90 2.40 16.09
N MET A 103 -6.30 1.13 16.12
CA MET A 103 -6.71 0.39 14.94
C MET A 103 -8.00 0.96 14.34
N HIS A 104 -8.99 1.31 15.17
CA HIS A 104 -10.23 1.91 14.72
C HIS A 104 -9.97 3.28 14.08
N LYS A 105 -9.15 4.12 14.72
CA LYS A 105 -8.74 5.40 14.16
C LYS A 105 -8.03 5.24 12.80
N LEU A 106 -7.14 4.25 12.69
CA LEU A 106 -6.45 3.98 11.42
C LEU A 106 -7.43 3.57 10.31
N ASP A 107 -8.44 2.77 10.63
CA ASP A 107 -9.48 2.35 9.67
C ASP A 107 -10.30 3.57 9.19
N GLU A 108 -10.67 4.47 10.09
CA GLU A 108 -11.33 5.74 9.75
C GLU A 108 -10.45 6.65 8.88
N ASP A 109 -9.18 6.84 9.27
CA ASP A 109 -8.22 7.68 8.52
C ASP A 109 -7.97 7.10 7.12
N HIS A 110 -7.86 5.76 7.00
CA HIS A 110 -7.73 5.06 5.73
C HIS A 110 -8.98 5.22 4.86
N HIS A 111 -10.17 5.08 5.44
CA HIS A 111 -11.44 5.25 4.73
C HIS A 111 -11.58 6.65 4.16
N ASN A 112 -11.32 7.68 4.97
CA ASN A 112 -11.40 9.08 4.58
C ASN A 112 -10.41 9.41 3.45
N PHE A 113 -9.17 8.92 3.56
CA PHE A 113 -8.16 9.14 2.54
C PHE A 113 -8.51 8.42 1.22
N LEU A 114 -9.04 7.20 1.30
CA LEU A 114 -9.46 6.46 0.12
C LEU A 114 -10.64 7.14 -0.60
N HIS A 115 -11.61 7.67 0.15
CA HIS A 115 -12.70 8.47 -0.41
C HIS A 115 -12.17 9.72 -1.14
N HIS A 116 -11.16 10.39 -0.59
CA HIS A 116 -10.53 11.53 -1.27
C HIS A 116 -9.89 11.12 -2.60
N LEU A 117 -9.15 10.01 -2.63
CA LEU A 117 -8.57 9.48 -3.87
C LEU A 117 -9.62 9.07 -4.89
N GLU A 118 -10.76 8.52 -4.46
CA GLU A 118 -11.86 8.16 -5.34
C GLU A 118 -12.50 9.41 -5.98
N GLU A 119 -12.67 10.50 -5.23
CA GLU A 119 -13.12 11.78 -5.80
C GLU A 119 -12.11 12.34 -6.82
N GLU A 120 -10.81 12.25 -6.55
CA GLU A 120 -9.79 12.62 -7.55
C GLU A 120 -9.86 11.71 -8.79
N ALA A 121 -10.10 10.41 -8.61
CA ALA A 121 -10.20 9.43 -9.69
C ALA A 121 -11.38 9.72 -10.64
N LYS A 122 -12.44 10.36 -10.16
CA LYS A 122 -13.54 10.83 -11.04
C LYS A 122 -13.09 11.92 -12.02
N GLN A 123 -12.09 12.73 -11.65
CA GLN A 123 -11.57 13.81 -12.49
C GLN A 123 -10.47 13.35 -13.45
N SER A 124 -9.68 12.35 -13.03
CA SER A 124 -8.58 11.80 -13.82
C SER A 124 -8.59 10.27 -13.72
N PRO A 125 -9.54 9.60 -14.39
CA PRO A 125 -9.71 8.17 -14.28
C PRO A 125 -8.50 7.41 -14.83
N ARG A 126 -8.30 6.19 -14.36
CA ARG A 126 -7.32 5.29 -14.95
C ARG A 126 -7.63 5.05 -16.43
N ALA A 127 -6.59 4.98 -17.25
CA ALA A 127 -6.73 4.55 -18.64
C ALA A 127 -7.31 3.12 -18.70
N PRO A 128 -8.15 2.80 -19.70
CA PRO A 128 -8.71 1.46 -19.85
C PRO A 128 -7.61 0.41 -19.96
N GLN A 129 -7.89 -0.79 -19.45
CA GLN A 129 -6.94 -1.88 -19.52
C GLN A 129 -6.69 -2.30 -20.98
N PRO A 130 -5.46 -2.73 -21.33
CA PRO A 130 -5.19 -3.35 -22.61
C PRO A 130 -5.99 -4.66 -22.73
N GLU A 131 -6.34 -5.03 -23.97
CA GLU A 131 -7.14 -6.24 -24.26
C GLU A 131 -6.52 -7.53 -23.70
N ILE A 132 -5.20 -7.56 -23.54
CA ILE A 132 -4.46 -8.62 -22.85
C ILE A 132 -4.19 -8.13 -21.42
N GLY A 133 -4.99 -8.61 -20.46
CA GLY A 133 -4.90 -8.18 -19.06
C GLY A 133 -3.48 -8.33 -18.46
N TRP A 134 -3.08 -7.34 -17.65
CA TRP A 134 -1.69 -7.15 -17.18
C TRP A 134 -1.07 -8.29 -16.38
N PHE A 135 -1.88 -9.12 -15.71
CA PHE A 135 -1.42 -10.22 -14.85
C PHE A 135 -1.81 -11.61 -15.34
N ARG A 136 -2.15 -11.77 -16.63
CA ARG A 136 -2.33 -13.12 -17.18
C ARG A 136 -0.98 -13.83 -17.22
N HIS A 137 -0.79 -14.76 -16.28
CA HIS A 137 0.15 -15.86 -16.48
C HIS A 137 -0.42 -16.74 -17.62
N PHE A 138 0.38 -16.97 -18.66
CA PHE A 138 0.15 -18.09 -19.57
C PHE A 138 0.62 -19.39 -18.92
#